data_AF-A0AAN6L9T5-F1
#
_entry.id   AF-A0AAN6L9T5-F1
#
_cell.length_a   1.000
_cell.length_b   1.000
_cell.length_c   1.000
_cell.angle_alpha   90.00
_cell.angle_beta   90.00
_cell.angle_gamma   90.00
#
_symmetry.space_group_name_H-M   'P 1'
#
loop_
_entity.id
_entity.type
_entity.pdbx_description
1 polymer ?
#
loop_
_entity_poly.entity_id
_entity_poly.type
_entity_poly.pdbx_seq_one_letter_code
_entity_poly.pdbx_strand_id
1 'polypeptide(L)'
;MASCDDYAPGWVCALPIEVTAAKAMLDRVYGNLPPDRNSDDNNNYILGSLQGHNVVVAYSNSGMRGQTSAANVAAQLYAKYTSVRFSPMVGIAGGEPDTKENIRLGDVVVSKSKADWPGVVQHDGNGERAEDQFVRGRALDQPPPLLLTAMGKAETAAMFYERKVP
;
A
#
# COMPACT_ATOMS: atom_id res chain seq x y z
N MET A 1 -26.75 -0.99 -9.18
CA MET A 1 -25.58 -0.33 -9.78
C MET A 1 -24.49 -0.35 -8.73
N ALA A 2 -23.25 -0.66 -9.09
CA ALA A 2 -22.14 -0.60 -8.14
C ALA A 2 -21.90 0.86 -7.71
N SER A 3 -21.64 1.09 -6.43
CA SER A 3 -21.33 2.38 -5.81
C SER A 3 -19.89 2.40 -5.29
N CYS A 4 -19.36 3.58 -4.96
CA CYS A 4 -18.08 3.70 -4.26
C CYS A 4 -18.08 2.95 -2.91
N ASP A 5 -19.25 2.83 -2.27
CA ASP A 5 -19.37 2.16 -0.97
C ASP A 5 -19.29 0.64 -1.04
N ASP A 6 -19.25 0.05 -2.24
CA ASP A 6 -19.12 -1.39 -2.43
C ASP A 6 -17.67 -1.89 -2.29
N TYR A 7 -16.70 -1.00 -2.08
CA TYR A 7 -15.27 -1.30 -2.04
C TYR A 7 -14.68 -1.03 -0.65
N ALA A 8 -13.97 -2.00 -0.08
CA ALA A 8 -13.49 -1.94 1.31
C ALA A 8 -11.97 -2.02 1.48
N PRO A 9 -11.23 -2.83 0.69
CA PRO A 9 -9.79 -2.71 0.61
C PRO A 9 -9.40 -1.69 -0.47
N GLY A 10 -8.64 -0.69 -0.08
CA GLY A 10 -7.86 0.12 -1.00
C GLY A 10 -6.54 -0.55 -1.34
N TRP A 11 -5.97 -0.23 -2.49
CA TRP A 11 -4.61 -0.62 -2.89
C TRP A 11 -3.96 0.56 -3.56
N VAL A 12 -2.92 1.14 -2.95
CA VAL A 12 -2.20 2.29 -3.52
C VAL A 12 -0.97 1.82 -4.26
N CYS A 13 -0.81 2.25 -5.51
CA CYS A 13 0.38 2.05 -6.34
C CYS A 13 1.02 3.40 -6.68
N ALA A 14 2.36 3.45 -6.76
CA ALA A 14 3.10 4.66 -7.09
C ALA A 14 3.57 4.69 -8.56
N LEU A 15 3.80 3.54 -9.18
CA LEU A 15 4.35 3.43 -10.53
C LEU A 15 3.39 2.70 -11.49
N PRO A 16 3.40 3.05 -12.79
CA PRO A 16 2.58 2.36 -13.79
C PRO A 16 2.81 0.84 -13.85
N ILE A 17 4.04 0.38 -13.59
CA ILE A 17 4.34 -1.07 -13.56
C ILE A 17 3.69 -1.76 -12.37
N GLU A 18 3.62 -1.11 -11.21
CA GLU A 18 2.95 -1.61 -10.01
C GLU A 18 1.44 -1.66 -10.24
N VAL A 19 0.88 -0.63 -10.87
CA VAL A 19 -0.54 -0.60 -11.28
C VAL A 19 -0.85 -1.75 -12.25
N THR A 20 0.05 -2.00 -13.20
CA THR A 20 -0.10 -3.09 -14.17
C THR A 20 -0.11 -4.44 -13.47
N ALA A 21 0.81 -4.66 -12.52
CA ALA A 21 0.85 -5.88 -11.71
C ALA A 21 -0.40 -6.02 -10.83
N ALA A 22 -0.81 -4.95 -10.14
CA ALA A 22 -2.03 -4.93 -9.32
C ALA A 22 -3.27 -5.29 -10.14
N LYS A 23 -3.42 -4.69 -11.34
CA LYS A 23 -4.51 -5.01 -12.27
C LYS A 23 -4.50 -6.47 -12.71
N ALA A 24 -3.32 -7.03 -12.98
CA ALA A 24 -3.17 -8.43 -13.38
C ALA A 24 -3.49 -9.42 -12.25
N MET A 25 -3.32 -9.01 -10.99
CA MET A 25 -3.63 -9.83 -9.81
C MET A 25 -5.13 -9.91 -9.50
N LEU A 26 -5.96 -8.99 -10.00
CA LEU A 26 -7.40 -9.00 -9.76
C LEU A 26 -8.06 -10.19 -10.48
N ASP A 27 -8.93 -10.92 -9.78
CA ASP A 27 -9.73 -12.00 -10.37
C ASP A 27 -10.67 -11.47 -11.46
N ARG A 28 -11.19 -10.25 -11.25
CA ARG A 28 -12.08 -9.54 -12.19
C ARG A 28 -11.79 -8.06 -12.14
N VAL A 29 -11.81 -7.43 -13.31
CA VAL A 29 -11.76 -5.97 -13.45
C VAL A 29 -13.16 -5.49 -13.84
N TYR A 30 -13.69 -4.51 -13.10
CA TYR A 30 -14.98 -3.90 -13.33
C TYR A 30 -14.87 -2.64 -14.17
N GLY A 31 -16.00 -2.23 -14.77
CA GLY A 31 -16.10 -0.96 -15.47
C GLY A 31 -15.96 0.22 -14.51
N ASN A 32 -15.52 1.36 -15.05
CA ASN A 32 -15.39 2.59 -14.27
C ASN A 32 -16.77 3.08 -13.78
N LEU A 33 -16.78 3.66 -12.59
CA LEU A 33 -17.94 4.40 -12.12
C LEU A 33 -18.11 5.69 -12.95
N PRO A 34 -19.34 6.23 -13.05
CA PRO A 34 -19.57 7.52 -13.67
C PRO A 34 -18.67 8.60 -13.04
N PRO A 35 -18.11 9.51 -13.83
CA PRO A 35 -17.26 10.57 -13.31
C PRO A 35 -18.07 11.48 -12.37
N ASP A 36 -17.50 11.75 -11.19
CA ASP A 36 -18.04 12.73 -10.27
C ASP A 36 -17.58 14.13 -10.71
N ARG A 37 -18.51 14.92 -11.25
CA ARG A 37 -18.24 16.26 -11.78
C ARG A 37 -17.97 17.30 -10.70
N ASN A 38 -18.26 16.99 -9.44
CA ASN A 38 -18.08 17.90 -8.31
C ASN A 38 -16.84 17.56 -7.48
N SER A 39 -16.00 16.64 -7.96
CA SER A 39 -14.83 16.17 -7.24
C SER A 39 -13.54 16.77 -7.79
N ASP A 40 -12.70 17.30 -6.92
CA ASP A 40 -11.31 17.69 -7.23
C ASP A 40 -10.34 16.48 -7.18
N ASP A 41 -10.89 15.27 -7.15
CA ASP A 41 -10.13 14.02 -7.15
C ASP A 41 -9.49 13.78 -8.53
N ASN A 42 -8.16 13.87 -8.55
CA ASN A 42 -7.35 13.70 -9.74
C ASN A 42 -6.67 12.32 -9.79
N ASN A 43 -7.08 11.37 -8.93
CA ASN A 43 -6.56 10.03 -8.99
C ASN A 43 -7.22 9.19 -10.09
N ASN A 44 -6.51 8.15 -10.49
CA ASN A 44 -7.06 7.07 -11.28
C ASN A 44 -7.41 5.90 -10.39
N TYR A 45 -8.49 5.20 -10.76
CA TYR A 45 -8.97 4.03 -10.04
C TYR A 45 -9.17 2.87 -10.99
N ILE A 46 -8.77 1.67 -10.56
CA ILE A 46 -9.17 0.41 -11.17
C ILE A 46 -10.01 -0.32 -10.13
N LEU A 47 -11.22 -0.69 -10.56
CA LEU A 47 -12.17 -1.40 -9.72
C LEU A 47 -12.13 -2.87 -10.07
N GLY A 48 -12.19 -3.74 -9.08
CA GLY A 48 -12.19 -5.16 -9.33
C GLY A 48 -12.50 -6.00 -8.11
N SER A 49 -12.28 -7.30 -8.24
CA SER A 49 -12.36 -8.24 -7.12
C SER A 49 -11.08 -9.03 -6.96
N LEU A 50 -10.74 -9.34 -5.71
CA LEU A 50 -9.66 -10.24 -5.33
C LEU A 50 -10.15 -11.15 -4.19
N GLN A 51 -10.13 -12.47 -4.41
CA GLN A 51 -10.58 -13.49 -3.47
C GLN A 51 -11.98 -13.21 -2.89
N GLY A 52 -12.90 -12.73 -3.73
CA GLY A 52 -14.28 -12.40 -3.34
C GLY A 52 -14.45 -11.04 -2.64
N HIS A 53 -13.39 -10.25 -2.47
CA HIS A 53 -13.48 -8.89 -1.96
C HIS A 53 -13.45 -7.88 -3.11
N ASN A 54 -14.31 -6.86 -3.08
CA ASN A 54 -14.25 -5.75 -4.01
C ASN A 54 -13.13 -4.80 -3.60
N VAL A 55 -12.11 -4.68 -4.45
CA VAL A 55 -10.89 -3.89 -4.21
C VAL A 55 -10.85 -2.69 -5.16
N VAL A 56 -10.38 -1.55 -4.65
CA VAL A 56 -10.10 -0.36 -5.44
C VAL A 56 -8.60 -0.10 -5.47
N VAL A 57 -8.00 -0.20 -6.66
CA VAL A 57 -6.59 0.16 -6.89
C VAL A 57 -6.53 1.63 -7.27
N ALA A 58 -5.85 2.44 -6.46
CA ALA A 58 -5.69 3.88 -6.63
C ALA A 58 -4.25 4.23 -6.99
N TYR A 59 -4.07 5.16 -7.92
CA TYR A 59 -2.76 5.64 -8.36
C TYR A 59 -2.85 7.05 -8.94
N SER A 60 -1.73 7.77 -8.89
CA SER A 60 -1.67 9.15 -9.37
C SER A 60 -1.63 9.24 -10.90
N ASN A 61 -1.92 10.44 -11.43
CA ASN A 61 -1.73 10.77 -12.83
C ASN A 61 -0.25 10.64 -13.22
N SER A 62 0.00 10.25 -14.47
CA SER A 62 1.35 10.06 -14.99
C SER A 62 2.22 11.31 -14.80
N GLY A 63 3.37 11.16 -14.14
CA GLY A 63 4.36 12.23 -13.95
C GLY A 63 4.50 12.73 -12.51
N MET A 64 3.55 12.43 -11.63
CA MET A 64 3.68 12.67 -10.20
C MET A 64 4.32 11.47 -9.50
N ARG A 65 5.46 11.67 -8.84
CA ARG A 65 6.18 10.64 -8.06
C ARG A 65 6.54 11.19 -6.69
N GLY A 66 6.69 10.30 -5.71
CA GLY A 66 7.16 10.61 -4.36
C GLY A 66 6.09 10.52 -3.27
N GLN A 67 6.54 10.63 -2.02
CA GLN A 67 5.74 10.41 -0.80
C GLN A 67 4.51 11.34 -0.73
N THR A 68 4.66 12.63 -1.05
CA THR A 68 3.55 13.59 -1.09
C THR A 68 2.47 13.19 -2.10
N SER A 69 2.87 12.61 -3.23
CA SER A 69 1.93 12.10 -4.23
C SER A 69 1.14 10.90 -3.69
N ALA A 70 1.80 9.96 -3.02
CA ALA A 70 1.15 8.76 -2.47
C ALA A 70 0.18 9.09 -1.32
N ALA A 71 0.56 10.02 -0.44
CA ALA A 71 -0.30 10.49 0.65
C ALA A 71 -1.58 11.15 0.12
N ASN A 72 -1.46 12.00 -0.91
CA ASN A 72 -2.61 12.64 -1.55
C ASN A 72 -3.52 11.61 -2.24
N VAL A 73 -2.93 10.61 -2.91
CA VAL A 73 -3.71 9.51 -3.51
C VAL A 73 -4.53 8.80 -2.45
N ALA A 74 -3.90 8.41 -1.34
CA ALA A 74 -4.60 7.74 -0.24
C ALA A 74 -5.70 8.62 0.38
N ALA A 75 -5.42 9.90 0.64
CA ALA A 75 -6.39 10.82 1.23
C ALA A 75 -7.65 10.98 0.37
N GLN A 76 -7.47 11.17 -0.95
CA GLN A 76 -8.58 11.28 -1.90
C GLN A 76 -9.33 9.94 -2.06
N LEU A 77 -8.61 8.80 -2.01
CA LEU A 77 -9.22 7.48 -1.99
C LEU A 77 -10.18 7.33 -0.79
N TYR A 78 -9.75 7.66 0.43
CA TYR A 78 -10.60 7.58 1.62
C TYR A 78 -11.79 8.55 1.57
N ALA A 79 -11.61 9.74 0.98
CA ALA A 79 -12.68 10.71 0.82
C ALA A 79 -13.76 10.21 -0.15
N LYS A 80 -13.38 9.52 -1.23
CA LYS A 80 -14.30 9.06 -2.28
C LYS A 80 -14.92 7.70 -2.02
N TYR A 81 -14.15 6.76 -1.45
CA TYR A 81 -14.58 5.39 -1.19
C TYR A 81 -14.74 5.20 0.32
N THR A 82 -15.88 5.61 0.87
CA THR A 82 -16.07 5.76 2.33
C THR A 82 -16.06 4.43 3.10
N SER A 83 -16.33 3.33 2.40
CA SER A 83 -16.22 1.97 2.91
C SER A 83 -14.78 1.47 3.03
N VAL A 84 -13.80 2.17 2.43
CA VAL A 84 -12.39 1.81 2.55
C VAL A 84 -11.89 2.06 3.96
N ARG A 85 -11.44 1.00 4.64
CA ARG A 85 -10.93 1.05 6.02
C ARG A 85 -9.42 0.96 6.12
N PHE A 86 -8.77 0.48 5.06
CA PHE A 86 -7.33 0.38 4.96
C PHE A 86 -6.91 0.38 3.49
N SER A 87 -5.70 0.87 3.22
CA SER A 87 -5.15 0.97 1.86
C SER A 87 -3.64 0.74 1.88
N PRO A 88 -3.15 -0.51 1.85
CA PRO A 88 -1.73 -0.78 1.73
C PRO A 88 -1.15 -0.09 0.50
N MET A 89 0.05 0.47 0.66
CA MET A 89 0.92 0.83 -0.46
C MET A 89 1.70 -0.41 -0.85
N VAL A 90 1.50 -0.89 -2.08
CA VAL A 90 2.17 -2.08 -2.60
C VAL A 90 2.90 -1.69 -3.87
N GLY A 91 4.19 -1.98 -3.90
CA GLY A 91 5.06 -1.57 -4.98
C GLY A 91 6.42 -2.22 -4.91
N ILE A 92 7.31 -1.81 -5.82
CA ILE A 92 8.69 -2.25 -5.85
C ILE A 92 9.55 -1.34 -4.97
N ALA A 93 10.59 -1.91 -4.38
CA ALA A 93 11.56 -1.17 -3.57
C ALA A 93 12.99 -1.67 -3.83
N GLY A 94 13.96 -0.81 -3.57
CA GLY A 94 15.37 -1.20 -3.50
C GLY A 94 15.69 -1.85 -2.16
N GLY A 95 16.57 -2.85 -2.17
CA GLY A 95 17.13 -3.43 -0.96
C GLY A 95 18.49 -2.81 -0.64
N GLU A 96 18.77 -2.60 0.64
CA GLU A 96 20.11 -2.24 1.11
C GLU A 96 20.97 -3.51 1.22
N PRO A 97 22.14 -3.57 0.56
CA PRO A 97 23.05 -4.70 0.71
C PRO A 97 23.68 -4.75 2.12
N ASP A 98 24.26 -5.90 2.48
CA ASP A 98 25.06 -6.09 3.71
C ASP A 98 24.33 -5.83 5.05
N THR A 99 22.99 -5.85 5.07
CA THR A 99 22.24 -5.86 6.33
C THR A 99 22.20 -7.26 6.95
N LYS A 100 21.92 -7.35 8.26
CA LYS A 100 21.71 -8.64 8.95
C LYS A 100 20.55 -9.44 8.35
N GLU A 101 19.56 -8.74 7.81
CA GLU A 101 18.45 -9.32 7.09
C GLU A 101 18.94 -9.63 5.67
N ASN A 102 19.07 -10.91 5.32
CA ASN A 102 19.53 -11.38 4.00
C ASN A 102 18.44 -11.16 2.93
N ILE A 103 18.09 -9.89 2.67
CA ILE A 103 17.09 -9.46 1.68
C ILE A 103 17.64 -9.64 0.28
N ARG A 104 16.90 -10.34 -0.58
CA ARG A 104 17.29 -10.66 -1.96
C ARG A 104 16.26 -10.16 -2.96
N LEU A 105 16.69 -10.02 -4.22
CA LEU A 105 15.76 -9.76 -5.32
C LEU A 105 14.69 -10.86 -5.38
N GLY A 106 13.43 -10.43 -5.43
CA GLY A 106 12.27 -11.31 -5.44
C GLY A 106 11.66 -11.56 -4.06
N ASP A 107 12.30 -11.10 -2.98
CA ASP A 107 11.66 -11.14 -1.65
C ASP A 107 10.53 -10.11 -1.56
N VAL A 108 9.43 -10.52 -0.92
CA VAL A 108 8.34 -9.63 -0.54
C VAL A 108 8.56 -9.19 0.90
N VAL A 109 8.76 -7.90 1.10
CA VAL A 109 8.97 -7.30 2.42
C VAL A 109 7.68 -6.62 2.87
N VAL A 110 7.28 -6.87 4.12
CA VAL A 110 6.11 -6.24 4.74
C VAL A 110 6.59 -5.40 5.92
N SER A 111 6.27 -4.11 5.91
CA SER A 111 6.61 -3.19 7.01
C SER A 111 5.94 -3.64 8.31
N LYS A 112 6.71 -3.76 9.39
CA LYS A 112 6.21 -4.14 10.72
C LYS A 112 6.63 -3.14 11.78
N SER A 113 5.67 -2.51 12.42
CA SER A 113 5.93 -1.69 13.61
C SER A 113 6.24 -2.59 14.82
N LYS A 114 7.26 -2.22 15.58
CA LYS A 114 7.55 -2.74 16.94
C LYS A 114 7.39 -1.60 17.94
N ALA A 115 7.29 -1.92 19.24
CA ALA A 115 6.99 -0.93 20.29
C ALA A 115 7.79 0.38 20.16
N ASP A 116 9.09 0.28 19.88
CA ASP A 116 9.98 1.44 19.77
C ASP A 116 10.36 1.79 18.31
N TRP A 117 9.80 1.10 17.32
CA TRP A 117 10.20 1.22 15.92
C TRP A 117 8.99 1.32 14.97
N PRO A 118 8.81 2.44 14.25
CA PRO A 118 7.77 2.52 13.24
C PRO A 118 8.09 1.56 12.09
N GLY A 119 7.05 1.01 11.46
CA GLY A 119 7.22 0.08 10.34
C GLY A 119 7.84 0.72 9.09
N VAL A 120 7.80 2.06 8.99
CA VAL A 120 8.37 2.86 7.90
C VAL A 120 9.04 4.09 8.51
N VAL A 121 10.24 4.40 8.06
CA VAL A 121 11.05 5.54 8.50
C VAL A 121 11.35 6.41 7.29
N GLN A 122 11.13 7.72 7.43
CA GLN A 122 11.54 8.68 6.41
C GLN A 122 13.02 9.01 6.58
N HIS A 123 13.83 8.72 5.57
CA HIS A 123 15.22 9.16 5.51
C HIS A 123 15.31 10.46 4.72
N ASP A 124 15.41 11.58 5.42
CA ASP A 124 15.79 12.85 4.82
C ASP A 124 17.32 12.83 4.67
N GLY A 125 17.83 12.90 3.43
CA GLY A 125 19.23 12.62 3.04
C GLY A 125 20.32 13.57 3.60
N ASN A 126 20.15 14.06 4.82
CA ASN A 126 20.96 15.07 5.50
C ASN A 126 22.24 14.47 6.14
N GLY A 127 22.45 13.15 6.02
CA GLY A 127 23.64 12.47 6.55
C GLY A 127 23.67 12.28 8.06
N GLU A 128 22.62 12.68 8.79
CA GLU A 128 22.47 12.28 10.20
C GLU A 128 22.07 10.81 10.25
N ARG A 129 22.81 10.01 11.04
CA ARG A 129 22.46 8.60 11.26
C ARG A 129 21.04 8.53 11.77
N ALA A 130 20.22 7.72 11.12
CA ALA A 130 18.82 7.52 11.50
C ALA A 130 18.65 7.16 12.99
N GLU A 131 19.66 6.52 13.59
CA GLU A 131 19.71 6.18 15.02
C GLU A 131 19.40 7.36 15.97
N ASP A 132 19.80 8.59 15.62
CA ASP A 132 19.64 9.76 16.49
C ASP A 132 18.27 10.47 16.31
N GLN A 133 17.52 10.17 15.25
CA GLN A 133 16.20 10.78 14.98
C GLN A 133 15.02 9.99 15.57
N PHE A 134 15.22 8.77 16.07
CA PHE A 134 14.15 7.90 16.57
C PHE A 134 13.49 8.39 17.88
N VAL A 135 14.07 9.38 18.57
CA VAL A 135 13.51 9.90 19.83
C VAL A 135 12.46 11.00 19.60
N ARG A 136 12.39 11.64 18.42
CA ARG A 136 11.47 12.78 18.22
C ARG A 136 10.90 12.85 16.79
N GLY A 137 9.74 12.20 16.60
CA GLY A 137 8.62 12.93 16.00
C GLY A 137 8.05 12.48 14.65
N ARG A 138 8.44 11.35 14.05
CA ARG A 138 7.78 10.86 12.82
C ARG A 138 7.60 9.33 12.79
N ALA A 139 6.91 8.79 13.78
CA ALA A 139 6.33 7.45 13.64
C ALA A 139 4.97 7.59 12.93
N LEU A 140 4.74 6.82 11.86
CA LEU A 140 3.40 6.67 11.29
C LEU A 140 2.51 5.88 12.26
N ASP A 141 1.21 6.16 12.25
CA ASP A 141 0.23 5.45 13.06
C ASP A 141 0.35 3.93 12.89
N GLN A 142 0.12 3.19 13.97
CA GLN A 142 0.14 1.74 13.90
C GLN A 142 -0.98 1.21 12.98
N PRO A 143 -0.72 0.15 12.20
CA PRO A 143 -1.75 -0.49 11.39
C PRO A 143 -2.93 -0.97 12.25
N PRO A 144 -4.17 -0.94 11.74
CA PRO A 144 -5.34 -1.47 12.44
C PRO A 144 -5.14 -2.94 12.88
N PRO A 145 -5.79 -3.40 13.97
CA PRO A 145 -5.64 -4.77 14.49
C PRO A 145 -5.88 -5.88 13.45
N LEU A 146 -6.75 -5.63 12.47
CA LEU A 146 -7.00 -6.54 11.36
C LEU A 146 -5.73 -6.81 10.54
N LEU A 147 -4.97 -5.76 10.21
CA LEU A 147 -3.73 -5.88 9.45
C LEU A 147 -2.62 -6.53 10.29
N LEU A 148 -2.52 -6.20 11.58
CA LEU A 148 -1.59 -6.87 12.49
C LEU A 148 -1.87 -8.38 12.59
N THR A 149 -3.15 -8.75 12.64
CA THR A 149 -3.57 -10.16 12.61
C THR A 149 -3.21 -10.84 11.29
N ALA A 150 -3.46 -10.17 10.16
CA ALA A 150 -3.10 -10.68 8.83
C ALA A 150 -1.59 -10.86 8.67
N MET A 151 -0.78 -9.94 9.19
CA MET A 151 0.68 -10.05 9.23
C MET A 151 1.13 -11.28 10.04
N GLY A 152 0.58 -11.51 11.23
CA GLY A 152 0.91 -12.70 12.02
C GLY A 152 0.58 -14.01 11.29
N LYS A 153 -0.53 -14.05 10.53
CA LYS A 153 -0.86 -15.19 9.66
C LYS A 153 0.14 -15.35 8.52
N ALA A 154 0.52 -14.26 7.85
CA ALA A 154 1.49 -14.29 6.76
C ALA A 154 2.88 -14.74 7.24
N GLU A 155 3.32 -14.27 8.42
CA GLU A 155 4.57 -14.72 9.05
C GLU A 155 4.54 -16.22 9.34
N THR A 156 3.44 -16.71 9.90
CA THR A 156 3.26 -18.15 10.17
C THR A 156 3.29 -18.96 8.87
N ALA A 157 2.58 -18.53 7.82
CA ALA A 157 2.57 -19.21 6.52
C ALA A 157 3.95 -19.23 5.86
N ALA A 158 4.72 -18.15 5.99
CA ALA A 158 6.08 -18.05 5.46
C ALA A 158 7.04 -19.05 6.12
N MET A 159 6.86 -19.36 7.41
CA MET A 159 7.63 -20.39 8.12
C MET A 159 7.39 -21.80 7.58
N PHE A 160 6.20 -22.06 7.04
CA PHE A 160 5.80 -23.36 6.50
C PHE A 160 6.00 -23.50 4.98
N TYR A 161 6.65 -22.53 4.31
CA TYR A 161 6.83 -22.52 2.85
C TYR A 161 5.53 -22.64 2.03
N GLU A 162 4.40 -22.20 2.59
CA GLU A 162 3.14 -22.07 1.84
C GLU A 162 3.18 -20.79 0.98
N ARG A 163 4.15 -20.70 0.06
CA ARG A 163 4.26 -19.59 -0.90
C ARG A 163 3.33 -19.87 -2.07
N LYS A 164 2.10 -19.37 -1.99
CA LYS A 164 1.26 -19.17 -3.18
C LYS A 164 1.36 -17.71 -3.62
N VAL A 165 2.33 -17.45 -4.48
CA VAL A 165 2.22 -16.38 -5.48
C VAL A 165 2.19 -17.12 -6.81
N PRO A 166 1.14 -16.94 -7.65
CA PRO A 166 1.11 -17.57 -8.97
C PRO A 166 2.30 -17.15 -9.84
#